data_AF-A0AAF6BJA9-F1
#
_entry.id   AF-A0AAF6BJA9-F1
#
_cell.length_a   1.000
_cell.length_b   1.000
_cell.length_c   1.000
_cell.angle_alpha   90.00
_cell.angle_beta   90.00
_cell.angle_gamma   90.00
#
_symmetry.space_group_name_H-M   'P 1'
#
loop_
_entity.id
_entity.type
_entity.pdbx_description
1 polymer ?
#
loop_
_entity_poly.entity_id
_entity_poly.type
_entity_poly.pdbx_seq_one_letter_code
_entity_poly.pdbx_strand_id
1 'polypeptide(L)'
;MRVQPLTESLWLEAHGDADSFMAHGGGMAIALGTLLAVLSAVANGTFTIFSKTGAVRRARVDPVVFNLWACVGIVLSSLLTLVMYKFVWSYMGLISGLLFVLSASNSYRAVRLIGVSVGTGIWCGTAVLVSFVAGLVFDPNGALKSKLWALVAIIIIMIGIVGVAYAGHVGRVAAGHEENLDTLLQHPVTGEQRSGTFSTGVFTAIFAGLAGGLIMIPLTRASAEAQGIPYLPSFAIGVAIFAPIVTAIPYVTRVDREMPNLAPAAAALPGIVSGIVWNIGNVFSILAIGYISYSIAYPM
;
A
#
# COMPACT_ATOMS: atom_id res chain seq x y z
N MET A 1 -19.39 14.83 -10.27
CA MET A 1 -18.74 16.09 -9.87
C MET A 1 -17.27 15.98 -10.21
N ARG A 2 -16.72 16.90 -11.03
CA ARG A 2 -15.26 17.06 -11.11
C ARG A 2 -14.82 17.64 -9.77
N VAL A 3 -14.15 16.87 -8.93
CA VAL A 3 -13.42 17.44 -7.81
C VAL A 3 -12.20 18.09 -8.44
N GLN A 4 -12.30 19.36 -8.81
CA GLN A 4 -11.08 20.13 -9.09
C GLN A 4 -10.24 20.09 -7.81
N PRO A 5 -8.96 19.76 -7.89
CA PRO A 5 -8.12 19.73 -6.70
C PRO A 5 -8.12 21.13 -6.08
N LEU A 6 -8.59 21.22 -4.84
CA LEU A 6 -8.66 22.44 -4.03
C LEU A 6 -7.37 22.57 -3.21
N THR A 7 -6.23 22.34 -3.85
CA THR A 7 -4.94 22.48 -3.19
C THR A 7 -4.56 23.96 -3.13
N GLU A 8 -3.90 24.36 -2.05
CA GLU A 8 -3.39 25.73 -1.89
C GLU A 8 -2.50 26.15 -3.08
N SER A 9 -1.73 25.21 -3.65
CA SER A 9 -0.87 25.46 -4.82
C SER A 9 -1.64 25.89 -6.07
N LEU A 10 -2.72 25.18 -6.41
CA LEU A 10 -3.54 25.51 -7.57
C LEU A 10 -4.34 26.80 -7.36
N TRP A 11 -4.75 27.06 -6.12
CA TRP A 11 -5.42 28.31 -5.77
C TRP A 11 -4.47 29.50 -5.94
N LEU A 12 -3.22 29.35 -5.48
CA LEU A 12 -2.16 30.34 -5.65
C LEU A 12 -1.82 30.59 -7.12
N GLU A 13 -1.74 29.55 -7.94
CA GLU A 13 -1.52 29.70 -9.38
C GLU A 13 -2.68 30.44 -10.08
N ALA A 14 -3.91 30.22 -9.64
CA ALA A 14 -5.10 30.83 -10.25
C ALA A 14 -5.41 32.25 -9.73
N HIS A 15 -5.13 32.55 -8.45
CA HIS A 15 -5.59 33.78 -7.79
C HIS A 15 -4.46 34.62 -7.18
N GLY A 16 -3.23 34.08 -7.08
CA GLY A 16 -2.05 34.82 -6.62
C GLY A 16 -1.98 35.12 -5.12
N ASP A 17 -2.96 34.71 -4.31
CA ASP A 17 -3.04 35.05 -2.88
C ASP A 17 -3.47 33.85 -1.99
N ALA A 18 -2.64 33.53 -0.98
CA ALA A 18 -2.89 32.47 0.00
C ALA A 18 -3.95 32.86 1.05
N ASP A 19 -4.05 34.15 1.39
CA ASP A 19 -5.03 34.60 2.39
C ASP A 19 -6.46 34.46 1.84
N SER A 20 -6.62 34.67 0.53
CA SER A 20 -7.85 34.36 -0.19
C SER A 20 -8.23 32.88 -0.14
N PHE A 21 -7.27 31.93 -0.20
CA PHE A 21 -7.56 30.50 -0.08
C PHE A 21 -8.14 30.14 1.28
N MET A 22 -7.56 30.68 2.35
CA MET A 22 -8.04 30.47 3.71
C MET A 22 -9.43 31.07 3.91
N ALA A 23 -9.70 32.25 3.35
CA ALA A 23 -11.00 32.91 3.40
C ALA A 23 -12.10 32.12 2.63
N HIS A 24 -11.73 31.33 1.61
CA HIS A 24 -12.65 30.53 0.79
C HIS A 24 -12.77 29.07 1.24
N GLY A 25 -12.44 28.76 2.49
CA GLY A 25 -12.61 27.42 3.07
C GLY A 25 -11.39 26.51 2.96
N GLY A 26 -10.22 27.03 2.60
CA GLY A 26 -8.97 26.27 2.53
C GLY A 26 -8.61 25.53 3.82
N GLY A 27 -8.90 26.10 4.99
CA GLY A 27 -8.72 25.42 6.28
C GLY A 27 -9.56 24.14 6.40
N MET A 28 -10.80 24.15 5.91
CA MET A 28 -11.67 22.97 5.91
C MET A 28 -11.18 21.92 4.90
N ALA A 29 -10.69 22.35 3.73
CA ALA A 29 -10.09 21.46 2.74
C ALA A 29 -8.86 20.71 3.30
N ILE A 30 -7.96 21.43 3.98
CA ILE A 30 -6.79 20.84 4.65
C ILE A 30 -7.23 19.83 5.72
N ALA A 31 -8.18 20.22 6.59
CA ALA A 31 -8.67 19.34 7.65
C ALA A 31 -9.31 18.04 7.09
N LEU A 32 -10.11 18.16 6.02
CA LEU A 32 -10.71 17.00 5.34
C LEU A 32 -9.66 16.12 4.67
N GLY A 33 -8.69 16.72 3.96
CA GLY A 33 -7.59 15.98 3.34
C GLY A 33 -6.75 15.21 4.37
N THR A 34 -6.44 15.83 5.49
CA THR A 34 -5.74 15.19 6.62
C THR A 34 -6.55 14.06 7.23
N LEU A 35 -7.85 14.26 7.48
CA LEU A 35 -8.72 13.21 8.00
C LEU A 35 -8.76 11.99 7.06
N LEU A 36 -8.90 12.23 5.76
CA LEU A 36 -8.90 11.17 4.74
C LEU A 36 -7.56 10.43 4.69
N ALA A 37 -6.43 11.14 4.78
CA ALA A 37 -5.11 10.52 4.85
C ALA A 37 -4.99 9.59 6.09
N VAL A 38 -5.44 10.05 7.26
CA VAL A 38 -5.45 9.22 8.49
C VAL A 38 -6.35 7.98 8.34
N LEU A 39 -7.55 8.13 7.76
CA LEU A 39 -8.43 6.99 7.49
C LEU A 39 -7.80 6.00 6.51
N SER A 40 -7.05 6.50 5.51
CA SER A 40 -6.26 5.66 4.61
C SER A 40 -5.18 4.88 5.35
N ALA A 41 -4.42 5.54 6.22
CA ALA A 41 -3.37 4.92 7.02
C ALA A 41 -3.93 3.78 7.90
N VAL A 42 -5.11 3.95 8.51
CA VAL A 42 -5.78 2.89 9.29
C VAL A 42 -6.14 1.69 8.42
N ALA A 43 -6.74 1.92 7.25
CA ALA A 43 -7.10 0.85 6.33
C ALA A 43 -5.85 0.10 5.79
N ASN A 44 -4.82 0.84 5.39
CA ASN A 44 -3.52 0.32 4.93
C ASN A 44 -2.73 -0.39 6.03
N GLY A 45 -2.87 0.01 7.30
CA GLY A 45 -2.27 -0.71 8.43
C GLY A 45 -2.98 -2.04 8.73
N THR A 46 -4.27 -2.15 8.39
CA THR A 46 -5.14 -3.25 8.82
C THR A 46 -5.25 -4.38 7.81
N PHE A 47 -5.19 -4.09 6.50
CA PHE A 47 -5.56 -5.08 5.47
C PHE A 47 -4.77 -6.39 5.54
N THR A 48 -3.50 -6.37 5.96
CA THR A 48 -2.68 -7.59 6.01
C THR A 48 -3.09 -8.57 7.12
N ILE A 49 -3.84 -8.11 8.14
CA ILE A 49 -4.25 -8.93 9.29
C ILE A 49 -5.09 -10.13 8.85
N PHE A 50 -5.90 -10.01 7.79
CA PHE A 50 -6.76 -11.09 7.30
C PHE A 50 -5.97 -12.32 6.80
N SER A 51 -4.71 -12.13 6.38
CA SER A 51 -3.79 -13.22 6.02
C SER A 51 -3.42 -14.12 7.21
N LYS A 52 -3.68 -13.66 8.45
CA LYS A 52 -3.39 -14.38 9.69
C LYS A 52 -4.60 -15.07 10.31
N THR A 53 -5.76 -15.01 9.66
CA THR A 53 -6.96 -15.72 10.14
C THR A 53 -6.70 -17.21 10.30
N GLY A 54 -7.37 -17.84 11.27
CA GLY A 54 -7.13 -19.24 11.61
C GLY A 54 -7.32 -20.20 10.42
N ALA A 55 -8.29 -19.93 9.55
CA ALA A 55 -8.53 -20.72 8.34
C ALA A 55 -7.34 -20.68 7.37
N VAL A 56 -6.83 -19.47 7.07
CA VAL A 56 -5.68 -19.26 6.17
C VAL A 56 -4.40 -19.90 6.72
N ARG A 57 -4.16 -19.75 8.03
CA ARG A 57 -3.00 -20.35 8.70
C ARG A 57 -3.05 -21.88 8.71
N ARG A 58 -4.21 -22.47 9.02
CA ARG A 58 -4.38 -23.94 9.03
C ARG A 58 -4.21 -24.56 7.65
N ALA A 59 -4.70 -23.88 6.60
CA ALA A 59 -4.56 -24.32 5.22
C ALA A 59 -3.16 -24.03 4.62
N ARG A 60 -2.26 -23.38 5.37
CA ARG A 60 -0.90 -22.99 4.92
C ARG A 60 -0.89 -22.28 3.56
N VAL A 61 -1.85 -21.38 3.36
CA VAL A 61 -2.00 -20.66 2.09
C VAL A 61 -0.73 -19.87 1.79
N ASP A 62 -0.23 -20.00 0.56
CA ASP A 62 0.93 -19.22 0.11
C ASP A 62 0.59 -17.72 0.08
N PRO A 63 1.47 -16.82 0.58
CA PRO A 63 1.29 -15.38 0.48
C PRO A 63 0.93 -14.87 -0.91
N VAL A 64 1.46 -15.46 -2.00
CA VAL A 64 1.12 -15.00 -3.36
C VAL A 64 -0.27 -15.43 -3.79
N VAL A 65 -0.75 -16.59 -3.31
CA VAL A 65 -2.12 -17.04 -3.52
C VAL A 65 -3.09 -16.17 -2.72
N PHE A 66 -2.73 -15.81 -1.47
CA PHE A 66 -3.52 -14.87 -0.69
C PHE A 66 -3.59 -13.50 -1.38
N ASN A 67 -2.47 -13.03 -1.93
CA ASN A 67 -2.42 -11.80 -2.72
C ASN A 67 -3.38 -11.84 -3.92
N LEU A 68 -3.49 -12.98 -4.62
CA LEU A 68 -4.45 -13.13 -5.72
C LEU A 68 -5.89 -12.88 -5.25
N TRP A 69 -6.29 -13.48 -4.13
CA TRP A 69 -7.63 -13.25 -3.56
C TRP A 69 -7.84 -11.81 -3.09
N ALA A 70 -6.81 -11.17 -2.54
CA ALA A 70 -6.86 -9.74 -2.25
C ALA A 70 -7.01 -8.87 -3.50
N CYS A 71 -6.31 -9.22 -4.57
CA CYS A 71 -6.45 -8.54 -5.86
C CYS A 71 -7.88 -8.68 -6.41
N VAL A 72 -8.55 -9.83 -6.24
CA VAL A 72 -9.97 -9.98 -6.58
C VAL A 72 -10.83 -8.97 -5.83
N GLY A 73 -10.64 -8.81 -4.52
CA GLY A 73 -11.38 -7.81 -3.73
C GLY A 73 -11.17 -6.37 -4.21
N ILE A 74 -9.96 -6.03 -4.63
CA ILE A 74 -9.62 -4.72 -5.20
C ILE A 74 -10.29 -4.50 -6.53
N VAL A 75 -10.28 -5.50 -7.42
CA VAL A 75 -10.95 -5.44 -8.72
C VAL A 75 -12.45 -5.22 -8.51
N LEU A 76 -13.09 -6.03 -7.66
CA LEU A 76 -14.53 -5.93 -7.40
C LEU A 76 -14.91 -4.56 -6.82
N SER A 77 -14.19 -4.08 -5.80
CA SER A 77 -14.47 -2.78 -5.18
C SER A 77 -14.16 -1.61 -6.11
N SER A 78 -13.15 -1.72 -6.97
CA SER A 78 -12.82 -0.69 -7.96
C SER A 78 -13.84 -0.62 -9.09
N LEU A 79 -14.33 -1.76 -9.57
CA LEU A 79 -15.38 -1.81 -10.59
C LEU A 79 -16.72 -1.28 -10.08
N LEU A 80 -16.99 -1.36 -8.77
CA LEU A 80 -18.17 -0.76 -8.16
C LEU A 80 -18.25 0.76 -8.38
N THR A 81 -17.10 1.43 -8.56
CA THR A 81 -17.09 2.87 -8.85
C THR A 81 -17.75 3.22 -10.19
N LEU A 82 -17.87 2.27 -11.11
CA LEU A 82 -18.56 2.45 -12.40
C LEU A 82 -20.08 2.68 -12.24
N VAL A 83 -20.66 2.38 -11.07
CA VAL A 83 -22.06 2.71 -10.78
C VAL A 83 -22.26 4.24 -10.67
N MET A 84 -21.24 4.96 -10.19
CA MET A 84 -21.34 6.40 -9.91
C MET A 84 -20.50 7.25 -10.87
N TYR A 85 -19.48 6.67 -11.51
CA TYR A 85 -18.51 7.38 -12.34
C TYR A 85 -18.42 6.75 -13.73
N LYS A 86 -18.21 7.60 -14.75
CA LYS A 86 -17.96 7.12 -16.11
C LYS A 86 -16.59 6.47 -16.20
N PHE A 87 -16.49 5.38 -16.95
CA PHE A 87 -15.22 4.75 -17.26
C PHE A 87 -14.34 5.70 -18.09
N VAL A 88 -13.12 5.95 -17.61
CA VAL A 88 -12.09 6.67 -18.34
C VAL A 88 -10.84 5.81 -18.39
N TRP A 89 -10.43 5.45 -19.61
CA TRP A 89 -9.26 4.62 -19.82
C TRP A 89 -7.96 5.42 -19.60
N SER A 90 -7.03 4.83 -18.86
CA SER A 90 -5.68 5.36 -18.71
C SER A 90 -4.66 4.22 -18.56
N TYR A 91 -3.66 4.18 -19.44
CA TYR A 91 -2.57 3.21 -19.35
C TYR A 91 -1.75 3.37 -18.05
N MET A 92 -1.77 4.56 -17.43
CA MET A 92 -1.15 4.78 -16.13
C MET A 92 -1.75 3.86 -15.06
N GLY A 93 -3.05 3.55 -15.16
CA GLY A 93 -3.72 2.62 -14.27
C GLY A 93 -3.10 1.23 -14.31
N LEU A 94 -2.62 0.78 -15.47
CA LEU A 94 -1.90 -0.49 -15.59
C LEU A 94 -0.60 -0.49 -14.78
N ILE A 95 0.14 0.62 -14.82
CA ILE A 95 1.40 0.80 -14.09
C ILE A 95 1.13 0.79 -12.58
N SER A 96 0.14 1.57 -12.12
CA SER A 96 -0.29 1.55 -10.71
C SER A 96 -0.73 0.16 -10.27
N GLY A 97 -1.47 -0.57 -11.12
CA GLY A 97 -1.91 -1.94 -10.85
C GLY A 97 -0.73 -2.91 -10.69
N LEU A 98 0.28 -2.83 -11.56
CA LEU A 98 1.51 -3.62 -11.43
C LEU A 98 2.25 -3.31 -10.13
N LEU A 99 2.48 -2.02 -9.85
CA LEU A 99 3.16 -1.57 -8.63
C LEU A 99 2.43 -2.06 -7.38
N PHE A 100 1.10 -1.98 -7.39
CA PHE A 100 0.28 -2.51 -6.30
C PHE A 100 0.47 -4.02 -6.13
N VAL A 101 0.30 -4.81 -7.20
CA VAL A 101 0.39 -6.28 -7.10
C VAL A 101 1.77 -6.71 -6.59
N LEU A 102 2.83 -6.06 -7.05
CA LEU A 102 4.18 -6.28 -6.56
C LEU A 102 4.34 -5.89 -5.09
N SER A 103 3.81 -4.73 -4.70
CA SER A 103 3.85 -4.26 -3.31
C SER A 103 3.10 -5.20 -2.37
N ALA A 104 1.85 -5.53 -2.68
CA ALA A 104 0.99 -6.37 -1.86
C ALA A 104 1.53 -7.80 -1.73
N SER A 105 1.98 -8.41 -2.84
CA SER A 105 2.61 -9.74 -2.83
C SER A 105 3.81 -9.80 -1.89
N ASN A 106 4.69 -8.79 -1.94
CA ASN A 106 5.84 -8.70 -1.05
C ASN A 106 5.46 -8.34 0.39
N SER A 107 4.39 -7.57 0.61
CA SER A 107 3.87 -7.26 1.94
C SER A 107 3.39 -8.53 2.66
N TYR A 108 2.60 -9.38 1.99
CA TYR A 108 2.17 -10.64 2.60
C TYR A 108 3.34 -11.60 2.86
N ARG A 109 4.35 -11.62 1.98
CA ARG A 109 5.59 -12.38 2.20
C ARG A 109 6.35 -11.86 3.42
N ALA A 110 6.55 -10.55 3.53
CA ALA A 110 7.19 -9.93 4.69
C ALA A 110 6.42 -10.24 5.98
N VAL A 111 5.09 -10.14 5.97
CA VAL A 111 4.23 -10.49 7.12
C VAL A 111 4.43 -11.94 7.57
N ARG A 112 4.62 -12.87 6.62
CA ARG A 112 4.89 -14.28 6.93
C ARG A 112 6.30 -14.49 7.53
N LEU A 113 7.31 -13.79 7.01
CA LEU A 113 8.72 -13.99 7.38
C LEU A 113 9.12 -13.27 8.66
N ILE A 114 8.70 -12.02 8.81
CA ILE A 114 9.13 -11.13 9.90
C ILE A 114 7.96 -10.61 10.76
N GLY A 115 6.73 -11.03 10.47
CA GLY A 115 5.55 -10.64 11.22
C GLY A 115 4.96 -9.31 10.76
N VAL A 116 3.73 -9.03 11.22
CA VAL A 116 3.01 -7.79 10.86
C VAL A 116 3.73 -6.58 11.45
N SER A 117 4.07 -6.59 12.74
CA SER A 117 4.66 -5.40 13.38
C SER A 117 5.98 -4.95 12.73
N VAL A 118 6.93 -5.87 12.54
CA VAL A 118 8.25 -5.53 11.96
C VAL A 118 8.13 -5.25 10.47
N GLY A 119 7.40 -6.10 9.74
CA GLY A 119 7.17 -5.90 8.31
C GLY A 119 6.51 -4.55 8.04
N THR A 120 5.39 -4.25 8.72
CA THR A 120 4.62 -3.03 8.51
C THR A 120 5.47 -1.81 8.77
N GLY A 121 6.26 -1.81 9.85
CA GLY A 121 7.21 -0.73 10.10
C GLY A 121 8.14 -0.49 8.91
N ILE A 122 8.84 -1.53 8.43
CA ILE A 122 9.83 -1.38 7.35
C ILE A 122 9.20 -0.90 6.03
N TRP A 123 8.12 -1.53 5.57
CA TRP A 123 7.54 -1.14 4.27
C TRP A 123 6.82 0.20 4.34
N CYS A 124 6.14 0.54 5.45
CA CYS A 124 5.54 1.86 5.62
C CYS A 124 6.62 2.93 5.65
N GLY A 125 7.71 2.74 6.39
CA GLY A 125 8.82 3.71 6.40
C GLY A 125 9.46 3.90 5.03
N THR A 126 9.66 2.81 4.30
CA THR A 126 10.18 2.87 2.93
C THR A 126 9.18 3.59 2.01
N ALA A 127 7.88 3.30 2.11
CA ALA A 127 6.85 3.94 1.30
C ALA A 127 6.72 5.44 1.59
N VAL A 128 6.82 5.86 2.85
CA VAL A 128 6.84 7.27 3.27
C VAL A 128 7.99 8.02 2.60
N LEU A 129 9.21 7.48 2.66
CA LEU A 129 10.38 8.10 2.03
C LEU A 129 10.23 8.18 0.51
N VAL A 130 9.86 7.07 -0.12
CA VAL A 130 9.72 7.01 -1.58
C VAL A 130 8.61 7.91 -2.07
N SER A 131 7.45 7.90 -1.41
CA SER A 131 6.33 8.75 -1.82
C SER A 131 6.61 10.23 -1.58
N PHE A 132 7.28 10.60 -0.49
CA PHE A 132 7.68 11.98 -0.27
C PHE A 132 8.62 12.47 -1.38
N VAL A 133 9.70 11.72 -1.66
CA VAL A 133 10.65 12.07 -2.73
C VAL A 133 9.96 12.08 -4.09
N ALA A 134 9.14 11.07 -4.39
CA ALA A 134 8.44 10.99 -5.66
C ALA A 134 7.41 12.12 -5.82
N GLY A 135 6.76 12.56 -4.74
CA GLY A 135 5.88 13.72 -4.74
C GLY A 135 6.65 15.00 -5.10
N LEU A 136 7.82 15.23 -4.49
CA LEU A 136 8.64 16.41 -4.80
C LEU A 136 9.17 16.43 -6.24
N VAL A 137 9.43 15.25 -6.82
CA VAL A 137 10.06 15.14 -8.15
C VAL A 137 9.02 15.04 -9.26
N PHE A 138 7.92 14.34 -9.04
CA PHE A 138 6.98 13.93 -10.10
C PHE A 138 5.55 14.46 -9.94
N ASP A 139 5.14 14.93 -8.76
CA ASP A 139 3.83 15.59 -8.59
C ASP A 139 3.94 17.05 -9.06
N PRO A 140 3.19 17.47 -10.10
CA PRO A 140 3.15 18.87 -10.52
C PRO A 140 2.72 19.81 -9.39
N ASN A 141 1.95 19.31 -8.42
CA ASN A 141 1.47 20.06 -7.28
C ASN A 141 2.37 19.93 -6.05
N GLY A 142 3.53 19.27 -6.16
CA GLY A 142 4.43 18.88 -5.06
C GLY A 142 5.25 20.02 -4.45
N ALA A 143 4.70 21.24 -4.34
CA ALA A 143 5.41 22.38 -3.77
C ALA A 143 5.37 22.37 -2.22
N LEU A 144 6.52 22.55 -1.59
CA LEU A 144 6.63 22.70 -0.13
C LEU A 144 6.85 24.15 0.26
N LYS A 145 6.11 24.62 1.27
CA LYS A 145 6.38 25.93 1.90
C LYS A 145 7.77 25.98 2.56
N SER A 146 8.18 24.90 3.22
CA SER A 146 9.51 24.80 3.83
C SER A 146 10.08 23.39 3.73
N LYS A 147 11.21 23.27 3.00
CA LYS A 147 11.96 22.01 2.84
C LYS A 147 12.56 21.53 4.16
N LEU A 148 12.97 22.45 5.04
CA LEU A 148 13.56 22.14 6.34
C LEU A 148 12.55 21.44 7.26
N TRP A 149 11.35 22.02 7.40
CA TRP A 149 10.30 21.44 8.25
C TRP A 149 9.81 20.09 7.73
N ALA A 150 9.73 19.93 6.40
CA ALA A 150 9.42 18.64 5.80
C ALA A 150 10.49 17.59 6.11
N LEU A 151 11.78 17.94 6.03
CA LEU A 151 12.87 17.04 6.41
C LEU A 151 12.81 16.64 7.89
N VAL A 152 12.56 17.61 8.79
CA VAL A 152 12.39 17.35 10.23
C VAL A 152 11.22 16.38 10.48
N ALA A 153 10.08 16.59 9.83
CA ALA A 153 8.92 15.71 9.95
C ALA A 153 9.22 14.28 9.49
N ILE A 154 9.90 14.12 8.35
CA ILE A 154 10.32 12.81 7.85
C ILE A 154 11.27 12.11 8.83
N ILE A 155 12.23 12.82 9.42
CA ILE A 155 13.13 12.24 10.44
C ILE A 155 12.34 11.74 11.65
N ILE A 156 11.38 12.53 12.16
CA ILE A 156 10.53 12.15 13.29
C ILE A 156 9.70 10.90 12.96
N ILE A 157 9.09 10.84 11.77
CA ILE A 157 8.34 9.67 11.29
C ILE A 157 9.25 8.44 11.24
N MET A 158 10.47 8.57 10.68
CA MET A 158 11.42 7.47 10.58
C MET A 158 11.86 6.95 11.95
N ILE A 159 12.11 7.83 12.93
CA ILE A 159 12.43 7.44 14.30
C ILE A 159 11.26 6.64 14.91
N GLY A 160 10.03 7.12 14.74
CA GLY A 160 8.83 6.42 15.23
C GLY A 160 8.69 5.02 14.61
N ILE A 161 8.89 4.91 13.30
CA ILE A 161 8.81 3.65 12.56
C ILE A 161 9.89 2.66 13.01
N VAL A 162 11.14 3.12 13.17
CA VAL A 162 12.24 2.30 13.70
C VAL A 162 11.92 1.83 15.13
N GLY A 163 11.38 2.71 15.97
CA GLY A 163 10.97 2.39 17.33
C GLY A 163 9.90 1.30 17.39
N VAL A 164 8.84 1.40 16.58
CA VAL A 164 7.78 0.38 16.49
C VAL A 164 8.31 -0.94 15.94
N ALA A 165 9.14 -0.90 14.90
CA ALA A 165 9.76 -2.10 14.33
C ALA A 165 10.67 -2.80 15.34
N TYR A 166 11.47 -2.04 16.09
CA TYR A 166 12.33 -2.56 17.15
C TYR A 166 11.52 -3.18 18.29
N ALA A 167 10.49 -2.48 18.80
CA ALA A 167 9.60 -3.02 19.82
C ALA A 167 8.91 -4.32 19.37
N GLY A 168 8.48 -4.37 18.10
CA GLY A 168 7.92 -5.58 17.49
C GLY A 168 8.94 -6.73 17.39
N HIS A 169 10.21 -6.43 17.10
CA HIS A 169 11.29 -7.41 17.07
C HIS A 169 11.58 -7.96 18.46
N VAL A 170 11.75 -7.09 19.46
CA VAL A 170 11.97 -7.49 20.86
C VAL A 170 10.81 -8.32 21.38
N GLY A 171 9.56 -7.91 21.11
CA GLY A 171 8.37 -8.67 21.51
C GLY A 171 8.31 -10.07 20.87
N ARG A 172 8.73 -10.21 19.61
CA ARG A 172 8.83 -11.51 18.94
C ARG A 172 9.87 -12.43 19.58
N VAL A 173 11.04 -11.88 19.91
CA VAL A 173 12.13 -12.62 20.58
C VAL A 173 11.67 -13.06 21.97
N ALA A 174 11.08 -12.15 22.76
CA ALA A 174 10.60 -12.42 24.10
C ALA A 174 9.45 -13.45 24.15
N ALA A 175 8.56 -13.45 23.15
CA ALA A 175 7.43 -14.37 23.08
C ALA A 175 7.77 -15.76 22.52
N GLY A 176 9.06 -16.10 22.31
CA GLY A 176 9.48 -17.39 21.76
C GLY A 176 8.86 -17.70 20.39
N HIS A 177 8.44 -16.69 19.63
CA HIS A 177 7.84 -16.88 18.31
C HIS A 177 8.88 -17.19 17.21
N GLU A 178 10.17 -17.15 17.55
CA GLU A 178 11.22 -17.83 16.76
C GLU A 178 11.19 -19.36 16.92
N GLU A 179 10.55 -19.90 17.97
CA GLU A 179 10.47 -21.35 18.21
C GLU A 179 9.18 -21.98 17.67
N ASN A 180 8.03 -21.28 17.66
CA ASN A 180 6.74 -21.98 17.70
C ASN A 180 6.07 -22.40 16.36
N LEU A 181 6.66 -22.18 15.18
CA LEU A 181 6.10 -22.76 13.94
C LEU A 181 6.91 -23.95 13.41
N ASP A 182 8.23 -23.92 13.62
CA ASP A 182 9.15 -24.98 13.15
C ASP A 182 9.39 -26.06 14.21
N THR A 183 9.29 -25.72 15.51
CA THR A 183 9.34 -26.74 16.59
C THR A 183 8.08 -27.61 16.61
N LEU A 184 6.94 -27.09 16.10
CA LEU A 184 5.74 -27.89 15.85
C LEU A 184 5.81 -28.75 14.57
N LEU A 185 6.88 -28.64 13.75
CA LEU A 185 7.05 -29.34 12.47
C LEU A 185 8.40 -30.09 12.32
N GLN A 186 8.96 -30.58 13.42
CA GLN A 186 9.97 -31.66 13.45
C GLN A 186 11.32 -31.41 12.74
N HIS A 187 11.61 -30.22 12.21
CA HIS A 187 12.91 -29.93 11.61
C HIS A 187 13.66 -28.83 12.37
N PRO A 188 14.80 -29.13 13.00
CA PRO A 188 15.63 -28.12 13.65
C PRO A 188 16.27 -27.23 12.58
N VAL A 189 15.79 -25.99 12.49
CA VAL A 189 16.36 -24.97 11.60
C VAL A 189 17.70 -24.50 12.18
N THR A 190 18.79 -24.67 11.43
CA THR A 190 20.13 -24.22 11.84
C THR A 190 20.24 -22.69 11.87
N GLY A 191 21.18 -22.13 12.63
CA GLY A 191 21.33 -20.68 12.80
C GLY A 191 21.50 -19.88 11.49
N GLU A 192 22.07 -20.49 10.45
CA GLU A 192 22.22 -19.88 9.12
C GLU A 192 20.88 -19.74 8.38
N GLN A 193 19.99 -20.75 8.46
CA GLN A 193 18.66 -20.70 7.85
C GLN A 193 17.74 -19.67 8.52
N ARG A 194 17.93 -19.42 9.84
CA ARG A 194 17.23 -18.35 10.57
C ARG A 194 17.62 -16.95 10.07
N SER A 195 18.91 -16.70 9.86
CA SER A 195 19.43 -15.42 9.33
C SER A 195 18.94 -15.12 7.91
N GLY A 196 18.90 -16.15 7.05
CA GLY A 196 18.42 -16.03 5.66
C GLY A 196 16.94 -15.66 5.56
N THR A 197 16.11 -16.21 6.44
CA THR A 197 14.66 -15.96 6.48
C THR A 197 14.34 -14.53 6.92
N PHE A 198 15.03 -14.02 7.94
CA PHE A 198 14.86 -12.64 8.40
C PHE A 198 15.30 -11.62 7.34
N SER A 199 16.50 -11.82 6.76
CA SER A 199 17.05 -10.93 5.73
C SER A 199 16.17 -10.87 4.48
N THR A 200 15.60 -12.01 4.09
CA THR A 200 14.61 -12.08 2.99
C THR A 200 13.31 -11.36 3.34
N GLY A 201 12.86 -11.46 4.60
CA GLY A 201 11.71 -10.70 5.09
C GLY A 201 11.93 -9.19 5.05
N VAL A 202 13.11 -8.72 5.46
CA VAL A 202 13.48 -7.30 5.37
C VAL A 202 13.54 -6.84 3.91
N PHE A 203 14.18 -7.61 3.03
CA PHE A 203 14.28 -7.28 1.61
C PHE A 203 12.90 -7.16 0.94
N THR A 204 12.02 -8.14 1.19
CA THR A 204 10.65 -8.10 0.66
C THR A 204 9.84 -6.94 1.24
N ALA A 205 10.03 -6.58 2.52
CA ALA A 205 9.38 -5.39 3.11
C ALA A 205 9.87 -4.08 2.47
N ILE A 206 11.18 -3.92 2.25
CA ILE A 206 11.73 -2.76 1.55
C ILE A 206 11.14 -2.68 0.14
N PHE A 207 11.19 -3.77 -0.62
CA PHE A 207 10.64 -3.81 -1.97
C PHE A 207 9.14 -3.50 -2.01
N ALA A 208 8.38 -4.02 -1.03
CA ALA A 208 6.97 -3.71 -0.87
C ALA A 208 6.74 -2.22 -0.68
N GLY A 209 7.55 -1.56 0.15
CA GLY A 209 7.48 -0.13 0.39
C GLY A 209 7.94 0.71 -0.79
N LEU A 210 8.97 0.29 -1.54
CA LEU A 210 9.40 0.95 -2.77
C LEU A 210 8.28 0.99 -3.81
N ALA A 211 7.71 -0.17 -4.13
CA ALA A 211 6.60 -0.26 -5.07
C ALA A 211 5.35 0.45 -4.51
N GLY A 212 5.08 0.27 -3.22
CA GLY A 212 3.95 0.86 -2.48
C GLY A 212 3.95 2.38 -2.49
N GLY A 213 5.12 2.99 -2.27
CA GLY A 213 5.35 4.44 -2.31
C GLY A 213 5.14 5.07 -3.68
N LEU A 214 5.11 4.26 -4.76
CA LEU A 214 4.98 4.71 -6.14
C LEU A 214 3.58 4.43 -6.74
N ILE A 215 2.72 3.65 -6.06
CA ILE A 215 1.42 3.22 -6.60
C ILE A 215 0.59 4.40 -7.13
N MET A 216 0.62 5.54 -6.44
CA MET A 216 -0.21 6.70 -6.77
C MET A 216 0.47 7.73 -7.69
N ILE A 217 1.76 7.59 -8.01
CA ILE A 217 2.44 8.53 -8.92
C ILE A 217 1.84 8.51 -10.34
N PRO A 218 1.55 7.33 -10.94
CA PRO A 218 0.93 7.32 -12.27
C PRO A 218 -0.46 8.00 -12.30
N LEU A 219 -1.19 8.04 -11.17
CA LEU A 219 -2.45 8.78 -11.06
C LEU A 219 -2.23 10.29 -11.23
N THR A 220 -1.22 10.87 -10.57
CA THR A 220 -0.96 12.32 -10.68
C THR A 220 -0.62 12.70 -12.12
N ARG A 221 -0.12 11.74 -12.91
CA ARG A 221 0.27 11.87 -14.32
C ARG A 221 -0.74 11.43 -15.35
N ALA A 222 -1.89 10.92 -14.92
CA ALA A 222 -3.00 10.64 -15.81
C ALA A 222 -3.61 11.92 -16.39
N SER A 223 -4.37 11.80 -17.49
CA SER A 223 -5.13 12.94 -18.02
C SER A 223 -6.15 13.44 -16.99
N ALA A 224 -6.54 14.71 -17.09
CA ALA A 224 -7.44 15.34 -16.11
C ALA A 224 -8.79 14.60 -15.98
N GLU A 225 -9.27 13.95 -17.06
CA GLU A 225 -10.50 13.17 -17.06
C GLU A 225 -10.37 11.85 -16.29
N ALA A 226 -9.16 11.29 -16.25
CA ALA A 226 -8.86 10.01 -15.62
C ALA A 226 -8.42 10.16 -14.16
N GLN A 227 -8.09 11.36 -13.69
CA GLN A 227 -7.68 11.62 -12.30
C GLN A 227 -8.84 11.42 -11.30
N GLY A 228 -8.49 11.18 -10.04
CA GLY A 228 -9.44 10.93 -8.96
C GLY A 228 -10.05 9.53 -8.99
N ILE A 229 -11.28 9.40 -8.46
CA ILE A 229 -12.01 8.12 -8.39
C ILE A 229 -12.23 7.45 -9.77
N PRO A 230 -12.49 8.17 -10.88
CA PRO A 230 -12.58 7.57 -12.22
C PRO A 230 -11.33 6.79 -12.68
N TYR A 231 -10.19 6.94 -11.99
CA TYR A 231 -8.98 6.19 -12.26
C TYR A 231 -9.07 4.71 -11.87
N LEU A 232 -9.88 4.39 -10.85
CA LEU A 232 -9.90 3.08 -10.21
C LEU A 232 -10.23 1.92 -11.16
N PRO A 233 -11.15 2.03 -12.12
CA PRO A 233 -11.38 0.99 -13.11
C PRO A 233 -10.14 0.68 -13.96
N SER A 234 -9.38 1.70 -14.39
CA SER A 234 -8.13 1.48 -15.15
C SER A 234 -7.05 0.83 -14.28
N PHE A 235 -6.94 1.24 -13.02
CA PHE A 235 -6.11 0.58 -12.01
C PHE A 235 -6.51 -0.89 -11.81
N ALA A 236 -7.80 -1.18 -11.70
CA ALA A 236 -8.33 -2.53 -11.53
C ALA A 236 -8.00 -3.45 -12.70
N ILE A 237 -8.03 -2.95 -13.93
CA ILE A 237 -7.61 -3.72 -15.11
C ILE A 237 -6.12 -4.11 -14.99
N GLY A 238 -5.27 -3.19 -14.54
CA GLY A 238 -3.87 -3.49 -14.23
C GLY A 238 -3.73 -4.59 -13.19
N VAL A 239 -4.45 -4.47 -12.07
CA VAL A 239 -4.46 -5.49 -11.02
C VAL A 239 -4.95 -6.85 -11.55
N ALA A 240 -6.03 -6.88 -12.33
CA ALA A 240 -6.58 -8.11 -12.91
C ALA A 240 -5.62 -8.82 -13.87
N ILE A 241 -4.81 -8.07 -14.62
CA ILE A 241 -3.79 -8.61 -15.52
C ILE A 241 -2.58 -9.12 -14.73
N PHE A 242 -2.02 -8.30 -13.85
CA PHE A 242 -0.74 -8.61 -13.22
C PHE A 242 -0.85 -9.53 -12.01
N ALA A 243 -1.98 -9.60 -11.32
CA ALA A 243 -2.18 -10.51 -10.19
C ALA A 243 -1.95 -11.99 -10.54
N PRO A 244 -2.57 -12.56 -11.60
CA PRO A 244 -2.31 -13.95 -11.98
C PRO A 244 -0.87 -14.15 -12.46
N ILE A 245 -0.27 -13.18 -13.17
CA ILE A 245 1.12 -13.25 -13.64
C ILE A 245 2.08 -13.33 -12.45
N VAL A 246 2.00 -12.39 -11.52
CA VAL A 246 2.85 -12.35 -10.32
C VAL A 246 2.63 -13.58 -9.43
N THR A 247 1.40 -14.09 -9.38
CA THR A 247 1.09 -15.34 -8.65
C THR A 247 1.71 -16.55 -9.34
N ALA A 248 1.74 -16.60 -10.66
CA ALA A 248 2.26 -17.74 -11.42
C ALA A 248 3.80 -17.83 -11.42
N ILE A 249 4.51 -16.68 -11.44
CA ILE A 249 5.98 -16.63 -11.53
C ILE A 249 6.67 -17.64 -10.60
N PRO A 250 6.40 -17.67 -9.28
CA PRO A 250 7.09 -18.57 -8.35
C PRO A 250 6.79 -20.06 -8.55
N TYR A 251 5.74 -20.43 -9.28
CA TYR A 251 5.35 -21.82 -9.54
C TYR A 251 5.88 -22.31 -10.88
N VAL A 252 5.91 -21.45 -11.89
CA VAL A 252 6.48 -21.79 -13.21
C VAL A 252 8.01 -21.83 -13.18
N THR A 253 8.65 -21.15 -12.24
CA THR A 253 10.11 -21.17 -12.06
C THR A 253 10.62 -22.30 -11.18
N ARG A 254 9.74 -23.06 -10.50
CA ARG A 254 10.16 -24.23 -9.71
C ARG A 254 10.39 -25.44 -10.61
N VAL A 255 11.30 -26.32 -10.17
CA VAL A 255 11.67 -27.54 -10.89
C VAL A 255 10.51 -28.54 -10.92
N ASP A 256 9.70 -28.57 -9.86
CA ASP A 256 8.53 -29.46 -9.70
C ASP A 256 7.30 -29.00 -10.51
N ARG A 257 7.21 -27.71 -10.86
CA ARG A 257 6.11 -27.08 -11.62
C ARG A 257 4.71 -27.40 -11.08
N GLU A 258 4.59 -27.64 -9.77
CA GLU A 258 3.29 -27.88 -9.16
C GLU A 258 2.42 -26.61 -9.24
N MET A 259 1.18 -26.79 -9.68
CA MET A 259 0.22 -25.69 -9.77
C MET A 259 -0.13 -25.17 -8.37
N PRO A 260 -0.34 -23.86 -8.20
CA PRO A 260 -0.72 -23.29 -6.91
C PRO A 260 -2.06 -23.86 -6.43
N ASN A 261 -2.09 -24.42 -5.22
CA ASN A 261 -3.35 -24.67 -4.53
C ASN A 261 -3.97 -23.32 -4.12
N LEU A 262 -5.03 -22.92 -4.83
CA LEU A 262 -5.72 -21.66 -4.59
C LEU A 262 -6.45 -21.61 -3.23
N ALA A 263 -6.68 -22.77 -2.61
CA ALA A 263 -7.33 -22.91 -1.30
C ALA A 263 -8.58 -22.02 -1.10
N PRO A 264 -9.54 -21.98 -2.05
CA PRO A 264 -10.64 -21.01 -2.04
C PRO A 264 -11.46 -21.04 -0.76
N ALA A 265 -11.73 -22.23 -0.20
CA ALA A 265 -12.48 -22.40 1.04
C ALA A 265 -11.83 -21.72 2.27
N ALA A 266 -10.51 -21.58 2.28
CA ALA A 266 -9.76 -20.97 3.38
C ALA A 266 -9.35 -19.52 3.09
N ALA A 267 -9.04 -19.21 1.82
CA ALA A 267 -8.36 -17.98 1.44
C ALA A 267 -9.25 -16.94 0.74
N ALA A 268 -10.31 -17.36 0.04
CA ALA A 268 -11.05 -16.45 -0.84
C ALA A 268 -11.72 -15.31 -0.07
N LEU A 269 -12.54 -15.63 0.94
CA LEU A 269 -13.24 -14.58 1.71
C LEU A 269 -12.27 -13.67 2.49
N PRO A 270 -11.31 -14.20 3.29
CA PRO A 270 -10.36 -13.33 3.99
C PRO A 270 -9.48 -12.49 3.04
N GLY A 271 -9.09 -13.06 1.89
CA GLY A 271 -8.36 -12.36 0.85
C GLY A 271 -9.19 -11.24 0.24
N ILE A 272 -10.40 -11.52 -0.23
CA ILE A 272 -11.30 -10.51 -0.82
C ILE A 272 -11.56 -9.37 0.15
N VAL A 273 -11.84 -9.67 1.43
CA VAL A 273 -12.04 -8.63 2.46
C VAL A 273 -10.77 -7.80 2.65
N SER A 274 -9.59 -8.43 2.69
CA SER A 274 -8.31 -7.73 2.75
C SER A 274 -8.15 -6.73 1.60
N GLY A 275 -8.44 -7.17 0.37
CA GLY A 275 -8.40 -6.33 -0.82
C GLY A 275 -9.37 -5.14 -0.76
N ILE A 276 -10.62 -5.38 -0.33
CA ILE A 276 -11.63 -4.32 -0.18
C ILE A 276 -11.16 -3.29 0.85
N VAL A 277 -10.66 -3.73 2.01
CA VAL A 277 -10.16 -2.84 3.06
C VAL A 277 -9.00 -1.98 2.54
N TRP A 278 -8.04 -2.59 1.84
CA TRP A 278 -6.95 -1.83 1.22
C TRP A 278 -7.49 -0.80 0.21
N ASN A 279 -8.44 -1.19 -0.65
CA ASN A 279 -8.96 -0.29 -1.67
C ASN A 279 -9.82 0.85 -1.10
N ILE A 280 -10.46 0.66 0.06
CA ILE A 280 -11.11 1.75 0.80
C ILE A 280 -10.06 2.78 1.22
N GLY A 281 -8.92 2.33 1.77
CA GLY A 281 -7.80 3.22 2.06
C GLY A 281 -7.29 3.93 0.82
N ASN A 282 -7.15 3.20 -0.28
CA ASN A 282 -6.76 3.71 -1.59
C ASN A 282 -7.68 4.85 -2.07
N VAL A 283 -9.00 4.68 -1.94
CA VAL A 283 -10.01 5.72 -2.23
C VAL A 283 -9.78 6.96 -1.35
N PHE A 284 -9.57 6.78 -0.04
CA PHE A 284 -9.29 7.90 0.86
C PHE A 284 -7.99 8.63 0.50
N SER A 285 -6.93 7.90 0.13
CA SER A 285 -5.69 8.50 -0.37
C SER A 285 -5.90 9.31 -1.64
N ILE A 286 -6.65 8.79 -2.63
CA ILE A 286 -6.96 9.52 -3.86
C ILE A 286 -7.67 10.84 -3.55
N LEU A 287 -8.66 10.80 -2.65
CA LEU A 287 -9.39 11.99 -2.24
C LEU A 287 -8.50 12.97 -1.46
N ALA A 288 -7.68 12.47 -0.53
CA ALA A 288 -6.73 13.28 0.25
C ALA A 288 -5.72 13.99 -0.66
N ILE A 289 -5.16 13.30 -1.66
CA ILE A 289 -4.24 13.88 -2.66
C ILE A 289 -4.90 15.08 -3.37
N GLY A 290 -6.20 14.99 -3.67
CA GLY A 290 -6.96 16.08 -4.27
C GLY A 290 -7.10 17.33 -3.38
N TYR A 291 -6.96 17.20 -2.05
CA TYR A 291 -7.07 18.32 -1.11
C TYR A 291 -5.70 18.85 -0.65
N ILE A 292 -4.72 17.97 -0.39
CA ILE A 292 -3.46 18.34 0.24
C ILE A 292 -2.21 17.91 -0.54
N SER A 293 -2.34 17.52 -1.82
CA SER A 293 -1.26 17.03 -2.71
C SER A 293 -0.68 15.65 -2.36
N TYR A 294 0.06 15.07 -3.31
CA TYR A 294 0.70 13.76 -3.14
C TYR A 294 1.75 13.76 -2.03
N SER A 295 2.61 14.78 -2.04
CA SER A 295 3.77 14.92 -1.16
C SER A 295 3.41 15.03 0.32
N ILE A 296 2.14 15.30 0.62
CA ILE A 296 1.62 15.37 1.99
C ILE A 296 0.69 14.19 2.27
N ALA A 297 -0.31 13.92 1.41
CA ALA A 297 -1.33 12.90 1.69
C ALA A 297 -0.80 11.47 1.78
N TYR A 298 0.15 11.09 0.91
CA TYR A 298 0.59 9.71 0.78
C TYR A 298 1.69 9.29 1.79
N PRO A 299 2.59 10.20 2.22
CA PRO A 299 3.49 9.96 3.35
C PRO A 299 2.83 9.91 4.75
N MET A 300 1.55 10.27 4.86
CA MET A 300 0.77 10.21 6.11
C MET A 300 0.13 8.84 6.31
#